data_AF-A0A075FW71-F1
#
_entry.id   AF-A0A075FW71-F1
#
_cell.length_a   1.000
_cell.length_b   1.000
_cell.length_c   1.000
_cell.angle_alpha   90.00
_cell.angle_beta   90.00
_cell.angle_gamma   90.00
#
_symmetry.space_group_name_H-M   'P 1'
#
loop_
_entity.id
_entity.type
_entity.pdbx_description
1 polymer ?
#
loop_
_entity_poly.entity_id
_entity_poly.type
_entity_poly.pdbx_seq_one_letter_code
_entity_poly.pdbx_strand_id
1 'polypeptide(L)'
;MNSKIIFWINDDLVQIGLTKILQEKYNFENYAILNITEKQKQFFQKQRLVKFNKIWYYHDHIHKTSKTPDLAYLKSIEEKYKINLWLLASNERFFSEFNKFYKFSQNEILSILEQECKLFENIIDKVQPDFFLQR
;
A
#
# COMPACT_ATOMS: atom_id res chain seq x y z
N MET A 1 20.81 15.94 -1.34
CA MET A 1 19.87 14.96 -0.73
C MET A 1 19.90 13.71 -1.59
N ASN A 2 19.87 12.53 -0.97
CA ASN A 2 19.71 11.29 -1.70
C ASN A 2 18.26 11.19 -2.20
N SER A 3 18.06 10.67 -3.42
CA SER A 3 16.69 10.45 -3.87
C SER A 3 16.02 9.36 -3.04
N LYS A 4 14.73 9.51 -2.83
CA LYS A 4 13.90 8.63 -2.01
C LYS A 4 13.02 7.78 -2.89
N ILE A 5 12.97 6.49 -2.60
CA ILE A 5 12.19 5.53 -3.38
C ILE A 5 11.32 4.68 -2.48
N ILE A 6 10.06 4.53 -2.85
CA ILE A 6 9.13 3.59 -2.19
C ILE A 6 8.96 2.39 -3.10
N PHE A 7 9.14 1.19 -2.53
CA PHE A 7 8.84 -0.08 -3.16
C PHE A 7 7.52 -0.62 -2.63
N TRP A 8 6.57 -0.87 -3.53
CA TRP A 8 5.39 -1.68 -3.24
C TRP A 8 5.71 -3.15 -3.49
N ILE A 9 5.84 -3.93 -2.42
CA ILE A 9 6.27 -5.33 -2.48
C ILE A 9 5.08 -6.23 -2.17
N ASN A 10 4.72 -7.04 -3.16
CA ASN A 10 3.72 -8.10 -3.04
C ASN A 10 4.40 -9.43 -2.62
N ASP A 11 3.66 -10.52 -2.74
CA ASP A 11 4.08 -11.87 -2.37
C ASP A 11 5.22 -12.44 -3.22
N ASP A 12 5.47 -11.89 -4.41
CA ASP A 12 6.62 -12.26 -5.23
C ASP A 12 7.94 -11.61 -4.75
N LEU A 13 9.05 -12.36 -4.85
CA LEU A 13 10.36 -11.91 -4.39
C LEU A 13 11.13 -11.10 -5.46
N VAL A 14 10.54 -10.82 -6.62
CA VAL A 14 11.25 -10.13 -7.72
C VAL A 14 11.60 -8.71 -7.29
N GLN A 15 10.68 -8.04 -6.59
CA GLN A 15 10.90 -6.73 -6.01
C GLN A 15 12.13 -6.68 -5.09
N ILE A 16 12.41 -7.73 -4.30
CA ILE A 16 13.59 -7.76 -3.41
C ILE A 16 14.89 -7.75 -4.21
N GLY A 17 14.96 -8.54 -5.28
CA GLY A 17 16.13 -8.59 -6.16
C GLY A 17 16.38 -7.23 -6.83
N LEU A 18 15.32 -6.60 -7.32
CA LEU A 18 15.38 -5.26 -7.90
C LEU A 18 15.84 -4.23 -6.87
N THR A 19 15.24 -4.20 -5.67
CA THR A 19 15.63 -3.27 -4.61
C THR A 19 17.10 -3.45 -4.25
N LYS A 20 17.57 -4.69 -4.12
CA LYS A 20 18.99 -4.98 -3.83
C LYS A 20 19.91 -4.37 -4.90
N ILE A 21 19.63 -4.63 -6.17
CA ILE A 21 20.45 -4.12 -7.28
C ILE A 21 20.46 -2.59 -7.30
N LEU A 22 19.29 -1.96 -7.10
CA LEU A 22 19.19 -0.50 -7.06
C LEU A 22 19.95 0.09 -5.87
N GLN A 23 19.83 -0.53 -4.69
CA GLN A 23 20.54 -0.11 -3.49
C GLN A 23 22.08 -0.25 -3.62
N GLU A 24 22.56 -1.29 -4.29
CA GLU A 24 24.00 -1.50 -4.51
C GLU A 24 24.59 -0.53 -5.55
N LYS A 25 23.78 -0.12 -6.54
CA LYS A 25 24.22 0.79 -7.61
C LYS A 25 24.04 2.26 -7.31
N TYR A 26 23.04 2.60 -6.51
CA TYR A 26 22.62 3.98 -6.27
C TYR A 26 22.46 4.25 -4.78
N ASN A 27 22.81 5.46 -4.37
CA ASN A 27 22.70 5.89 -2.98
C ASN A 27 21.28 6.39 -2.66
N PHE A 28 20.25 5.56 -2.86
CA PHE A 28 18.87 5.91 -2.55
C PHE A 28 18.50 5.67 -1.09
N GLU A 29 17.59 6.50 -0.57
CA GLU A 29 16.86 6.19 0.66
C GLU A 29 15.69 5.27 0.30
N ASN A 30 15.75 4.02 0.78
CA ASN A 30 14.84 2.96 0.36
C ASN A 30 13.73 2.77 1.39
N TYR A 31 12.49 2.86 0.94
CA TYR A 31 11.28 2.68 1.75
C TYR A 31 10.44 1.54 1.17
N ALA A 32 9.69 0.82 2.01
CA ALA A 32 8.85 -0.27 1.52
C ALA A 32 7.45 -0.25 2.11
N ILE A 33 6.45 -0.51 1.26
CA ILE A 33 5.10 -0.89 1.67
C ILE A 33 4.94 -2.36 1.28
N LEU A 34 4.71 -3.23 2.27
CA LEU A 34 4.62 -4.67 2.08
C LEU A 34 3.17 -5.13 2.13
N ASN A 35 2.64 -5.59 1.00
CA ASN A 35 1.34 -6.22 0.86
C ASN A 35 1.52 -7.74 0.81
N ILE A 36 1.79 -8.31 1.98
CA ILE A 36 2.25 -9.70 2.15
C ILE A 36 1.57 -10.38 3.32
N THR A 37 1.49 -11.71 3.27
CA THR A 37 0.96 -12.51 4.38
C THR A 37 1.84 -12.46 5.63
N GLU A 38 1.27 -12.79 6.79
CA GLU A 38 2.00 -12.87 8.07
C GLU A 38 3.24 -13.78 8.03
N LYS A 39 3.18 -14.89 7.27
CA LYS A 39 4.34 -15.78 7.10
C LYS A 39 5.51 -15.07 6.41
N GLN A 40 5.22 -14.26 5.39
CA GLN A 40 6.24 -13.50 4.66
C GLN A 40 6.74 -12.31 5.50
N LYS A 41 5.87 -11.67 6.28
CA LYS A 41 6.26 -10.62 7.23
C LYS A 41 7.38 -11.07 8.16
N GLN A 42 7.32 -12.29 8.69
CA GLN A 42 8.40 -12.86 9.50
C GLN A 42 9.74 -13.01 8.74
N PHE A 43 9.70 -13.27 7.43
CA PHE A 43 10.90 -13.28 6.60
C PHE A 43 11.49 -11.87 6.47
N PHE A 44 10.68 -10.86 6.16
CA PHE A 44 11.15 -9.47 6.02
C PHE A 44 11.70 -8.86 7.31
N GLN A 45 11.19 -9.30 8.47
CA GLN A 45 11.74 -8.90 9.77
C GLN A 45 13.14 -9.47 10.05
N LYS A 46 13.49 -10.62 9.44
CA LYS A 46 14.76 -11.34 9.69
C LYS A 46 15.79 -11.15 8.58
N GLN A 47 15.34 -10.91 7.35
CA GLN A 47 16.23 -10.78 6.19
C GLN A 47 17.18 -9.59 6.35
N ARG A 48 18.38 -9.71 5.76
CA ARG A 48 19.42 -8.66 5.73
C ARG A 48 19.91 -8.34 4.32
N LEU A 49 19.21 -8.83 3.30
CA LEU A 49 19.57 -8.67 1.88
C LEU A 49 19.40 -7.24 1.42
N VAL A 50 18.35 -6.57 1.92
CA VAL A 50 18.00 -5.19 1.59
C VAL A 50 17.80 -4.42 2.88
N LYS A 51 18.35 -3.21 2.95
CA LYS A 51 18.12 -2.30 4.07
C LYS A 51 17.13 -1.21 3.67
N PHE A 52 16.00 -1.20 4.36
CA PHE A 52 15.00 -0.15 4.24
C PHE A 52 15.12 0.85 5.39
N ASN A 53 14.98 2.14 5.07
CA ASN A 53 14.85 3.23 6.02
C ASN A 53 13.59 3.07 6.87
N LYS A 54 12.49 2.64 6.24
CA LYS A 54 11.25 2.28 6.93
C LYS A 54 10.41 1.31 6.11
N ILE A 55 9.68 0.46 6.84
CA ILE A 55 8.74 -0.52 6.29
C ILE A 55 7.36 -0.25 6.87
N TRP A 56 6.34 -0.24 6.02
CA TRP A 56 4.93 -0.31 6.41
C TRP A 56 4.36 -1.66 5.99
N TYR A 57 3.70 -2.35 6.89
CA TYR A 57 2.99 -3.59 6.58
C TYR A 57 1.54 -3.22 6.24
N TYR A 58 1.15 -3.35 4.98
CA TYR A 58 -0.12 -2.83 4.47
C TYR A 58 -1.32 -3.33 5.27
N HIS A 59 -1.38 -4.64 5.55
CA HIS A 59 -2.49 -5.24 6.28
C HIS A 59 -2.58 -4.80 7.75
N ASP A 60 -1.50 -4.26 8.35
CA ASP A 60 -1.54 -3.72 9.71
C ASP A 60 -2.34 -2.41 9.78
N HIS A 61 -2.63 -1.79 8.63
CA HIS A 61 -3.33 -0.52 8.51
C HIS A 61 -4.78 -0.66 8.02
N ILE A 62 -5.21 -1.87 7.68
CA ILE A 62 -6.56 -2.14 7.19
C ILE A 62 -7.30 -2.95 8.25
N HIS A 63 -8.22 -2.29 8.93
CA HIS A 63 -9.01 -2.88 9.99
C HIS A 63 -10.46 -3.03 9.57
N LYS A 64 -11.05 -4.18 9.92
CA LYS A 64 -12.50 -4.33 9.89
C LYS A 64 -13.10 -3.41 10.94
N THR A 65 -13.99 -2.51 10.52
CA THR A 65 -14.62 -1.53 11.40
C THR A 65 -16.12 -1.47 11.12
N SER A 66 -16.91 -1.21 12.17
CA SER A 66 -18.34 -0.92 12.07
C SER A 66 -18.62 0.57 11.90
N LYS A 67 -17.58 1.41 11.88
CA LYS A 67 -17.72 2.85 11.70
C LYS A 67 -18.19 3.17 10.28
N THR A 68 -19.11 4.12 10.19
CA THR A 68 -19.51 4.71 8.91
C THR A 68 -18.32 5.40 8.26
N PRO A 69 -18.04 5.16 6.97
CA PRO A 69 -16.95 5.80 6.25
C PRO A 69 -17.17 7.31 6.10
N ASP A 70 -16.07 8.07 6.11
CA ASP A 70 -16.08 9.51 5.90
C ASP A 70 -16.19 9.84 4.40
N LEU A 71 -17.43 9.99 3.94
CA LEU A 71 -17.73 10.30 2.53
C LEU A 71 -17.20 11.67 2.10
N ALA A 72 -17.11 12.63 3.01
CA ALA A 72 -16.59 13.96 2.69
C ALA A 72 -15.08 13.88 2.43
N TYR A 73 -14.35 13.14 3.27
CA TYR A 73 -12.94 12.86 3.04
C TYR A 73 -12.72 12.10 1.72
N LEU A 74 -13.44 11.00 1.48
CA LEU A 74 -13.29 10.22 0.24
C LEU A 74 -13.56 11.06 -1.01
N LYS A 75 -14.60 11.91 -0.99
CA LYS A 75 -14.86 12.84 -2.08
C LYS A 75 -13.72 13.83 -2.30
N SER A 76 -13.12 14.34 -1.21
CA SER A 76 -11.97 15.24 -1.32
C SER A 76 -10.74 14.57 -1.95
N ILE A 77 -10.56 13.27 -1.74
CA ILE A 77 -9.51 12.48 -2.39
C ILE A 77 -9.76 12.38 -3.90
N GLU A 78 -10.98 12.03 -4.30
CA GLU A 78 -11.36 11.96 -5.72
C GLU A 78 -11.10 13.28 -6.45
N GLU A 79 -11.48 14.41 -5.82
CA GLU A 79 -11.27 15.75 -6.36
C GLU A 79 -9.78 16.13 -6.43
N LYS A 80 -9.02 15.90 -5.35
CA LYS A 80 -7.60 16.24 -5.24
C LYS A 80 -6.74 15.48 -6.25
N TYR A 81 -6.98 14.17 -6.38
CA TYR A 81 -6.16 13.28 -7.21
C TYR A 81 -6.78 12.99 -8.58
N LYS A 82 -7.99 13.49 -8.85
CA LYS A 82 -8.74 13.27 -10.10
C LYS A 82 -8.92 11.78 -10.41
N ILE A 83 -9.29 11.02 -9.38
CA ILE A 83 -9.55 9.58 -9.46
C ILE A 83 -11.02 9.29 -9.15
N ASN A 84 -11.50 8.11 -9.58
CA ASN A 84 -12.81 7.60 -9.20
C ASN A 84 -12.63 6.36 -8.32
N LEU A 85 -12.76 6.54 -7.01
CA LEU A 85 -12.54 5.51 -6.01
C LEU A 85 -13.55 4.37 -6.14
N TRP A 86 -14.81 4.70 -6.45
CA TRP A 86 -15.84 3.67 -6.62
C TRP A 86 -15.60 2.79 -7.85
N LEU A 87 -15.14 3.39 -8.96
CA LEU A 87 -14.77 2.66 -10.16
C LEU A 87 -13.59 1.72 -9.87
N LEU A 88 -12.56 2.18 -9.17
CA LEU A 88 -11.43 1.35 -8.76
C LEU A 88 -11.91 0.17 -7.90
N ALA A 89 -12.73 0.44 -6.89
CA ALA A 89 -13.27 -0.59 -6.01
C ALA A 89 -14.17 -1.60 -6.75
N SER A 90 -14.98 -1.15 -7.71
CA SER A 90 -15.84 -2.05 -8.49
C SER A 90 -15.06 -3.01 -9.40
N ASN A 91 -13.82 -2.67 -9.74
CA ASN A 91 -12.91 -3.52 -10.52
C ASN A 91 -11.97 -4.36 -9.64
N GLU A 92 -12.03 -4.19 -8.32
CA GLU A 92 -11.23 -5.00 -7.39
C GLU A 92 -11.88 -6.37 -7.20
N ARG A 93 -11.15 -7.42 -7.56
CA ARG A 93 -11.63 -8.81 -7.51
C ARG A 93 -12.11 -9.23 -6.12
N PHE A 94 -11.55 -8.66 -5.04
CA PHE A 94 -11.99 -8.96 -3.68
C PHE A 94 -13.37 -8.38 -3.35
N PHE A 95 -13.75 -7.25 -3.96
CA PHE A 95 -15.07 -6.62 -3.79
C PHE A 95 -16.11 -7.13 -4.79
N SER A 96 -15.69 -7.97 -5.73
CA SER A 96 -16.58 -8.62 -6.68
C SER A 96 -17.65 -9.46 -6.00
N GLU A 97 -18.86 -9.45 -6.58
CA GLU A 97 -19.95 -10.34 -6.20
C GLU A 97 -19.60 -11.84 -6.32
N PHE A 98 -18.57 -12.17 -7.12
CA PHE A 98 -18.07 -13.53 -7.29
C PHE A 98 -17.11 -13.99 -6.18
N ASN A 99 -16.76 -13.12 -5.23
CA ASN A 99 -15.94 -13.51 -4.09
C ASN A 99 -16.70 -14.51 -3.19
N LYS A 100 -16.21 -15.75 -3.15
CA LYS A 100 -16.81 -16.85 -2.38
C LYS A 100 -16.49 -16.80 -0.88
N PHE A 101 -15.49 -16.03 -0.48
CA PHE A 101 -14.99 -16.02 0.89
C PHE A 101 -15.66 -14.95 1.75
N TYR A 102 -15.94 -13.78 1.18
CA TYR A 102 -16.56 -12.68 1.90
C TYR A 102 -17.36 -11.79 0.95
N LYS A 103 -18.56 -11.38 1.37
CA LYS A 103 -19.39 -10.40 0.66
C LYS A 103 -19.28 -9.07 1.39
N PHE A 104 -18.53 -8.13 0.81
CA PHE A 104 -18.37 -6.82 1.38
C PHE A 104 -19.62 -5.96 1.15
N SER A 105 -20.05 -5.27 2.20
CA SER A 105 -21.03 -4.18 2.08
C SER A 105 -20.37 -2.93 1.50
N GLN A 106 -21.19 -2.01 0.96
CA GLN A 106 -20.68 -0.73 0.43
C GLN A 106 -19.90 0.06 1.49
N ASN A 107 -20.39 0.09 2.74
CA ASN A 107 -19.71 0.79 3.83
C ASN A 107 -18.36 0.15 4.18
N GLU A 108 -18.23 -1.18 4.11
CA GLU A 108 -16.95 -1.85 4.33
C GLU A 108 -15.96 -1.52 3.22
N ILE A 109 -16.40 -1.53 1.96
CA ILE A 109 -15.56 -1.16 0.81
C ILE A 109 -15.06 0.28 0.97
N LEU A 110 -15.97 1.22 1.21
CA LEU A 110 -15.63 2.63 1.39
C LEU A 110 -14.72 2.85 2.62
N SER A 111 -14.92 2.08 3.69
CA SER A 111 -14.07 2.16 4.88
C SER A 111 -12.66 1.63 4.63
N ILE A 112 -12.51 0.60 3.78
CA ILE A 112 -11.20 0.13 3.35
C ILE A 112 -10.52 1.21 2.51
N LEU A 113 -11.20 1.78 1.51
CA LEU A 113 -10.67 2.87 0.69
C LEU A 113 -10.24 4.07 1.54
N GLU A 114 -11.01 4.43 2.57
CA GLU A 114 -10.67 5.52 3.48
C GLU A 114 -9.35 5.25 4.21
N GLN A 115 -9.19 4.04 4.74
CA GLN A 115 -7.98 3.62 5.46
C GLN A 115 -6.76 3.58 4.52
N GLU A 116 -6.93 3.07 3.30
CA GLU A 116 -5.90 3.06 2.27
C GLU A 116 -5.47 4.48 1.89
N CYS A 117 -6.42 5.36 1.59
CA CYS A 117 -6.15 6.75 1.23
C CYS A 117 -5.39 7.48 2.34
N LYS A 118 -5.84 7.34 3.59
CA LYS A 118 -5.16 7.93 4.76
C LYS A 118 -3.75 7.39 4.93
N LEU A 119 -3.53 6.10 4.70
CA LEU A 119 -2.21 5.49 4.76
C LEU A 119 -1.30 6.08 3.68
N PHE A 120 -1.74 6.09 2.42
CA PHE A 120 -0.91 6.54 1.31
C PHE A 120 -0.62 8.05 1.38
N GLU A 121 -1.61 8.89 1.69
CA GLU A 121 -1.36 10.32 1.95
C GLU A 121 -0.32 10.49 3.07
N ASN A 122 -0.47 9.78 4.19
CA ASN A 122 0.47 9.87 5.29
C ASN A 122 1.90 9.47 4.91
N ILE A 123 2.05 8.41 4.11
CA ILE A 123 3.35 7.94 3.65
C ILE A 123 3.95 8.93 2.66
N ILE A 124 3.19 9.34 1.64
CA ILE A 124 3.66 10.24 0.58
C ILE A 124 4.03 11.61 1.15
N ASP A 125 3.21 12.18 2.04
CA ASP A 125 3.45 13.49 2.64
C ASP A 125 4.68 13.49 3.55
N LYS A 126 4.93 12.38 4.28
CA LYS A 126 6.08 12.26 5.19
C LYS A 126 7.37 11.91 4.46
N VAL A 127 7.32 11.01 3.49
CA VAL A 127 8.51 10.54 2.77
C VAL A 127 8.89 11.55 1.70
N GLN A 128 7.92 12.09 0.96
CA GLN A 128 8.11 12.88 -0.26
C GLN A 128 9.03 12.15 -1.24
N PRO A 129 8.61 10.97 -1.74
CA PRO A 129 9.45 10.14 -2.59
C PRO A 129 9.66 10.76 -3.97
N ASP A 130 10.85 10.59 -4.55
CA ASP A 130 11.11 10.90 -5.95
C ASP A 130 10.57 9.80 -6.87
N PHE A 131 10.51 8.57 -6.37
CA PHE A 131 10.09 7.39 -7.14
C PHE A 131 9.18 6.47 -6.33
N PHE A 132 8.19 5.89 -7.01
CA PHE A 132 7.36 4.81 -6.50
C PHE A 132 7.43 3.63 -7.48
N LEU A 133 7.87 2.46 -7.01
CA LEU A 133 8.02 1.26 -7.83
C LEU A 133 7.03 0.18 -7.41
N GLN A 134 6.27 -0.29 -8.39
CA GLN A 134 5.30 -1.38 -8.27
C GLN A 134 5.44 -2.31 -9.48
N ARG A 135 5.09 -3.60 -9.29
CA ARG A 135 4.98 -4.59 -10.37
C ARG A 135 3.52 -4.84 -10.70
#